data_AF-A0A7S1ZYQ8-F1
#
_entry.id   AF-A0A7S1ZYQ8-F1
#
_cell.length_a   1.000
_cell.length_b   1.000
_cell.length_c   1.000
_cell.angle_alpha   90.00
_cell.angle_beta   90.00
_cell.angle_gamma   90.00
#
_symmetry.space_group_name_H-M   'P 1'
#
loop_
_entity.id
_entity.type
_entity.pdbx_description
1 polymer ?
#
loop_
_entity_poly.entity_id
_entity_poly.type
_entity_poly.pdbx_seq_one_letter_code
_entity_poly.pdbx_strand_id
1 'polypeptide(L)'
;VQYEQTLDKTLLPNAGLYNGVMHSWAMVASRCNDAMEGICDNDDDDGDYAPRQAERILRCMMNEEQSLNNNAALGHTGSKTAAATTKKVLSTKFAIQPNIVGYNTVINAWAASTYPQKALEARRLLEEMINAINSQYNKSDDHDDAEGKSFGLIKPDIVTYNTVLNACASSTGTMAGPGKSNKREEEEEERDLQSAAFHIAMETLGDMKKYSISPDHVTYGTLLKACKALLPSGSVEQAEWIERLFCECFKDNCLNDTIWQILETVASPELYLKIENQLRI
;
A
#
# COMPACT_ATOMS: atom_id res chain seq x y z
N VAL A 1 34.92 5.85 -30.88
CA VAL A 1 34.20 4.58 -31.12
C VAL A 1 34.24 3.79 -29.83
N GLN A 2 33.06 3.65 -29.22
CA GLN A 2 32.62 2.63 -28.26
C GLN A 2 33.60 2.18 -27.16
N TYR A 3 33.49 2.84 -26.00
CA TYR A 3 33.61 2.15 -24.71
C TYR A 3 32.20 1.67 -24.32
N GLU A 4 31.65 0.72 -25.09
CA GLU A 4 30.61 -0.16 -24.56
C GLU A 4 31.32 -1.07 -23.55
N GLN A 5 31.34 -0.64 -22.28
CA GLN A 5 31.59 -1.56 -21.18
C GLN A 5 30.58 -2.68 -21.33
N THR A 6 31.10 -3.85 -21.69
CA THR A 6 30.42 -5.13 -21.71
C THR A 6 29.80 -5.36 -20.34
N LEU A 7 28.54 -4.93 -20.16
CA LEU A 7 27.68 -5.43 -19.10
C LEU A 7 27.66 -6.95 -19.30
N ASP A 8 28.15 -7.68 -18.30
CA ASP A 8 28.01 -9.11 -18.25
C ASP A 8 26.52 -9.45 -18.45
N LYS A 9 26.19 -10.15 -19.55
CA LYS A 9 24.82 -10.47 -19.94
C LYS A 9 24.10 -11.33 -18.91
N THR A 10 24.81 -11.87 -17.92
CA THR A 10 24.27 -12.58 -16.76
C THR A 10 23.70 -11.65 -15.67
N LEU A 11 24.02 -10.35 -15.71
CA LEU A 11 23.56 -9.31 -14.78
C LEU A 11 22.49 -8.39 -15.40
N LEU A 12 21.72 -8.89 -16.37
CA LEU A 12 20.56 -8.15 -16.87
C LEU A 12 19.57 -7.93 -15.72
N PRO A 13 19.16 -6.67 -15.46
CA PRO A 13 18.17 -6.40 -14.44
C PRO A 13 16.88 -7.15 -14.75
N ASN A 14 16.28 -7.76 -13.72
CA ASN A 14 14.99 -8.44 -13.82
C ASN A 14 14.04 -7.88 -12.75
N ALA A 15 12.75 -8.21 -12.84
CA ALA A 15 11.74 -7.75 -11.87
C ALA A 15 12.14 -8.05 -10.41
N GLY A 16 12.81 -9.18 -10.16
CA GLY A 16 13.30 -9.55 -8.84
C GLY A 16 14.35 -8.59 -8.27
N LEU A 17 15.32 -8.15 -9.09
CA LEU A 17 16.33 -7.18 -8.67
C LEU A 17 15.69 -5.84 -8.29
N TYR A 18 14.79 -5.34 -9.13
CA TYR A 18 14.09 -4.10 -8.82
C TYR A 18 13.17 -4.25 -7.59
N ASN A 19 12.46 -5.37 -7.45
CA ASN A 19 11.64 -5.65 -6.26
C ASN A 19 12.49 -5.66 -4.99
N GLY A 20 13.68 -6.27 -5.04
CA GLY A 20 14.62 -6.27 -3.92
C GLY A 20 15.13 -4.86 -3.58
N VAL A 21 15.40 -4.03 -4.59
CA VAL A 21 15.75 -2.62 -4.38
C VAL A 21 14.58 -1.86 -3.77
N MET A 22 13.39 -1.88 -4.37
CA MET A 22 12.17 -1.24 -3.83
C MET A 22 11.90 -1.67 -2.39
N HIS A 23 12.01 -2.97 -2.11
CA HIS A 23 11.82 -3.50 -0.76
C HIS A 23 12.88 -2.98 0.22
N SER A 24 14.15 -2.90 -0.20
CA SER A 24 15.22 -2.34 0.64
C SER A 24 14.95 -0.87 0.99
N TRP A 25 14.50 -0.07 0.02
CA TRP A 25 14.12 1.33 0.26
C TRP A 25 12.90 1.43 1.18
N ALA A 26 11.87 0.62 0.96
CA ALA A 26 10.69 0.56 1.81
C ALA A 26 11.03 0.18 3.26
N MET A 27 11.97 -0.77 3.46
CA MET A 27 12.38 -1.26 4.77
C MET A 27 13.31 -0.32 5.52
N VAL A 28 14.23 0.38 4.82
CA VAL A 28 15.14 1.34 5.45
C VAL A 28 14.36 2.48 6.08
N ALA A 29 13.30 2.98 5.43
CA ALA A 29 12.49 4.05 5.98
C ALA A 29 11.54 3.62 7.11
N SER A 30 10.94 2.43 7.01
CA SER A 30 10.14 1.87 8.12
C SER A 30 10.94 1.75 9.43
N ARG A 31 12.27 1.60 9.35
CA ARG A 31 13.17 1.57 10.51
C ARG A 31 13.82 2.91 10.86
N CYS A 32 13.85 3.86 9.92
CA CYS A 32 14.51 5.15 10.09
C CYS A 32 13.55 6.30 10.40
N ASN A 33 12.22 6.09 10.40
CA ASN A 33 11.26 7.14 10.78
C ASN A 33 11.52 7.71 12.20
N ASP A 34 11.96 6.88 13.15
CA ASP A 34 12.30 7.34 14.52
C ASP A 34 13.70 7.98 14.63
N ALA A 35 14.56 7.82 13.61
CA ALA A 35 15.97 8.27 13.63
C ALA A 35 16.26 9.43 12.67
N MET A 36 15.40 9.67 11.68
CA MET A 36 15.56 10.71 10.65
C MET A 36 15.09 12.10 11.10
N GLU A 37 14.30 12.19 12.19
CA GLU A 37 13.87 13.47 12.80
C GLU A 37 15.04 14.38 13.20
N GLY A 38 16.27 13.84 13.30
CA GLY A 38 17.46 14.61 13.70
C GLY A 38 18.57 14.72 12.66
N ILE A 39 18.40 14.26 11.41
CA ILE A 39 19.52 14.18 10.42
C ILE A 39 19.18 14.81 9.06
N CYS A 40 17.90 15.06 8.74
CA CYS A 40 17.52 15.76 7.52
C CYS A 40 17.26 17.25 7.80
N ASP A 41 18.30 18.09 7.65
CA ASP A 41 18.21 19.57 7.69
C ASP A 41 17.44 20.18 6.48
N ASN A 42 16.55 19.42 5.82
CA ASN A 42 15.67 19.93 4.78
C ASN A 42 14.24 19.85 5.32
N ASP A 43 13.67 21.02 5.61
CA ASP A 43 12.33 21.26 6.17
C ASP A 43 11.15 20.77 5.31
N ASP A 44 11.37 19.87 4.33
CA ASP A 44 10.39 19.48 3.29
C ASP A 44 10.05 17.97 3.25
N ASP A 45 10.69 17.11 4.04
CA ASP A 45 10.57 15.64 3.87
C ASP A 45 9.63 14.99 4.89
N ASP A 46 8.33 15.27 4.72
CA ASP A 46 7.17 14.79 5.51
C ASP A 46 6.93 13.26 5.35
N GLY A 47 7.86 12.41 5.79
CA GLY A 47 7.63 10.96 5.96
C GLY A 47 7.28 10.15 4.69
N ASP A 48 7.32 10.78 3.51
CA ASP A 48 6.87 10.23 2.23
C ASP A 48 8.02 9.90 1.25
N TYR A 49 9.26 10.25 1.61
CA TYR A 49 10.43 10.07 0.76
C TYR A 49 10.56 8.64 0.22
N ALA A 50 10.42 7.65 1.11
CA ALA A 50 10.67 6.27 0.78
C ALA A 50 9.59 5.60 -0.07
N PRO A 51 8.27 5.73 0.24
CA PRO A 51 7.25 5.26 -0.67
C PRO A 51 7.35 5.96 -2.04
N ARG A 52 7.70 7.26 -2.08
CA ARG A 52 7.97 7.97 -3.34
C ARG A 52 9.15 7.37 -4.12
N GLN A 53 10.28 7.05 -3.47
CA GLN A 53 11.40 6.41 -4.17
C GLN A 53 11.01 5.02 -4.71
N ALA A 54 10.27 4.23 -3.92
CA ALA A 54 9.80 2.91 -4.37
C ALA A 54 8.85 3.05 -5.58
N GLU A 55 7.93 4.01 -5.55
CA GLU A 55 7.02 4.30 -6.66
C GLU A 55 7.77 4.76 -7.92
N ARG A 56 8.77 5.63 -7.79
CA ARG A 56 9.58 6.07 -8.94
C ARG A 56 10.28 4.91 -9.63
N ILE A 57 10.80 3.95 -8.85
CA ILE A 57 11.39 2.73 -9.38
C ILE A 57 10.35 1.91 -10.14
N LEU A 58 9.12 1.79 -9.60
CA LEU A 58 7.99 1.14 -10.26
C LEU A 58 7.61 1.86 -11.58
N ARG A 59 7.56 3.19 -11.60
CA ARG A 59 7.28 3.99 -12.81
C ARG A 59 8.38 3.89 -13.87
N CYS A 60 9.64 3.81 -13.45
CA CYS A 60 10.75 3.53 -14.36
C CYS A 60 10.59 2.17 -15.05
N MET A 61 10.08 1.13 -14.38
CA MET A 61 9.74 -0.14 -15.03
C MET A 61 8.65 0.03 -16.10
N MET A 62 7.64 0.86 -15.81
CA MET A 62 6.52 1.12 -16.72
C MET A 62 6.90 2.01 -17.92
N ASN A 63 8.13 2.55 -17.96
CA ASN A 63 8.60 3.55 -18.92
C ASN A 63 7.85 4.90 -18.83
N GLU A 64 7.29 5.23 -17.68
CA GLU A 64 6.50 6.46 -17.48
C GLU A 64 7.34 7.67 -17.04
N GLU A 65 8.51 7.46 -16.41
CA GLU A 65 9.34 8.55 -15.86
C GLU A 65 10.74 8.59 -16.52
N GLN A 66 11.15 9.75 -17.05
CA GLN A 66 12.35 9.90 -17.89
C GLN A 66 13.68 10.20 -17.17
N SER A 67 13.69 10.58 -15.89
CA SER A 67 14.96 10.84 -15.20
C SER A 67 14.82 10.91 -13.68
N LEU A 68 15.61 10.13 -12.96
CA LEU A 68 15.90 10.42 -11.56
C LEU A 68 16.84 11.63 -11.52
N ASN A 69 16.38 12.77 -11.01
CA ASN A 69 17.24 13.92 -10.79
C ASN A 69 18.39 13.52 -9.84
N ASN A 70 19.63 13.74 -10.28
CA ASN A 70 20.86 13.08 -9.82
C ASN A 70 21.34 13.45 -8.40
N ASN A 71 20.61 14.28 -7.64
CA ASN A 71 21.15 14.94 -6.45
C ASN A 71 20.51 14.53 -5.10
N ALA A 72 19.43 13.75 -5.08
CA ALA A 72 18.75 13.38 -3.82
C ALA A 72 19.27 12.09 -3.17
N ALA A 73 20.27 11.41 -3.75
CA ALA A 73 20.61 10.01 -3.45
C ALA A 73 21.84 9.80 -2.53
N LEU A 74 22.27 10.81 -1.76
CA LEU A 74 23.45 10.68 -0.88
C LEU A 74 23.15 11.05 0.57
N GLY A 75 22.39 10.18 1.24
CA GLY A 75 22.39 10.05 2.71
C GLY A 75 22.76 8.61 3.08
N HIS A 76 23.88 8.42 3.78
CA HIS A 76 24.47 7.13 4.16
C HIS A 76 23.60 6.39 5.21
N THR A 77 23.45 5.06 5.18
CA THR A 77 24.46 4.07 5.53
C THR A 77 23.90 2.67 5.24
N GLY A 78 24.71 1.77 4.66
CA GLY A 78 24.32 0.38 4.43
C GLY A 78 24.01 0.00 2.98
N SER A 79 24.76 0.50 1.99
CA SER A 79 25.23 -0.24 0.81
C SER A 79 25.58 0.74 -0.33
N LYS A 80 26.82 1.26 -0.31
CA LYS A 80 27.38 2.03 -1.44
C LYS A 80 27.28 1.25 -2.76
N THR A 81 27.28 -0.08 -2.68
CA THR A 81 27.06 -1.01 -3.79
C THR A 81 25.60 -1.09 -4.22
N ALA A 82 24.61 -1.12 -3.33
CA ALA A 82 23.21 -1.13 -3.72
C ALA A 82 22.81 0.23 -4.30
N ALA A 83 23.27 1.35 -3.75
CA ALA A 83 23.02 2.68 -4.33
C ALA A 83 23.69 2.84 -5.71
N ALA A 84 24.93 2.36 -5.88
CA ALA A 84 25.62 2.37 -7.17
C ALA A 84 25.02 1.40 -8.20
N THR A 85 24.62 0.20 -7.78
CA THR A 85 23.90 -0.78 -8.61
C THR A 85 22.51 -0.25 -8.96
N THR A 86 21.80 0.38 -8.03
CA THR A 86 20.51 1.03 -8.25
C THR A 86 20.64 2.18 -9.24
N LYS A 87 21.65 3.05 -9.08
CA LYS A 87 21.96 4.11 -10.06
C LYS A 87 22.24 3.53 -11.45
N LYS A 88 23.02 2.45 -11.53
CA LYS A 88 23.34 1.78 -12.79
C LYS A 88 22.11 1.11 -13.42
N VAL A 89 21.35 0.34 -12.66
CA VAL A 89 20.12 -0.36 -13.07
C VAL A 89 19.04 0.64 -13.50
N LEU A 90 18.80 1.70 -12.74
CA LEU A 90 17.82 2.74 -13.06
C LEU A 90 18.24 3.64 -14.23
N SER A 91 19.55 3.83 -14.45
CA SER A 91 20.07 4.52 -15.64
C SER A 91 20.00 3.68 -16.92
N THR A 92 19.77 2.37 -16.80
CA THR A 92 19.73 1.47 -17.96
C THR A 92 18.29 1.18 -18.32
N LYS A 93 17.83 1.73 -19.44
CA LYS A 93 16.44 1.59 -19.93
C LYS A 93 16.18 0.17 -20.43
N PHE A 94 15.78 -0.72 -19.53
CA PHE A 94 15.27 -2.05 -19.88
C PHE A 94 13.74 -2.04 -19.80
N ALA A 95 13.07 -2.57 -20.82
CA ALA A 95 11.62 -2.77 -20.82
C ALA A 95 11.24 -3.94 -19.89
N ILE A 96 11.41 -3.74 -18.59
CA ILE A 96 11.06 -4.71 -17.55
C ILE A 96 9.69 -4.32 -17.04
N GLN A 97 8.71 -5.20 -17.20
CA GLN A 97 7.38 -4.91 -16.69
C GLN A 97 7.32 -5.14 -15.17
N PRO A 98 6.61 -4.29 -14.43
CA PRO A 98 6.30 -4.54 -13.04
C PRO A 98 5.52 -5.84 -12.89
N ASN A 99 5.56 -6.45 -11.72
CA ASN A 99 4.71 -7.57 -11.36
C ASN A 99 3.93 -7.24 -10.09
N ILE A 100 3.02 -8.13 -9.69
CA ILE A 100 2.19 -7.96 -8.49
C ILE A 100 3.02 -7.68 -7.23
N VAL A 101 4.20 -8.31 -7.11
CA VAL A 101 5.11 -8.11 -5.99
C VAL A 101 5.66 -6.69 -5.95
N GLY A 102 5.97 -6.11 -7.11
CA GLY A 102 6.42 -4.72 -7.22
C GLY A 102 5.36 -3.75 -6.71
N TYR A 103 4.12 -3.89 -7.17
CA TYR A 103 3.00 -3.08 -6.68
C TYR A 103 2.75 -3.27 -5.18
N ASN A 104 2.63 -4.51 -4.70
CA ASN A 104 2.41 -4.79 -3.28
C ASN A 104 3.52 -4.20 -2.40
N THR A 105 4.76 -4.17 -2.90
CA THR A 105 5.90 -3.56 -2.20
C THR A 105 5.71 -2.05 -2.03
N VAL A 106 5.31 -1.33 -3.09
CA VAL A 106 5.09 0.13 -3.03
C VAL A 106 3.86 0.45 -2.17
N ILE A 107 2.77 -0.29 -2.32
CA ILE A 107 1.55 -0.11 -1.49
C ILE A 107 1.88 -0.35 -0.01
N ASN A 108 2.68 -1.39 0.30
CA ASN A 108 3.11 -1.65 1.67
C ASN A 108 4.04 -0.55 2.21
N ALA A 109 4.89 0.04 1.35
CA ALA A 109 5.72 1.18 1.72
C ALA A 109 4.86 2.40 2.11
N TRP A 110 3.80 2.68 1.35
CA TRP A 110 2.81 3.70 1.73
C TRP A 110 2.13 3.35 3.04
N ALA A 111 1.68 2.10 3.23
CA ALA A 111 1.04 1.66 4.47
C ALA A 111 1.93 1.86 5.72
N ALA A 112 3.23 1.60 5.59
CA ALA A 112 4.21 1.76 6.67
C ALA A 112 4.66 3.21 6.88
N SER A 113 4.32 4.14 5.98
CA SER A 113 4.69 5.55 6.10
C SER A 113 3.85 6.29 7.14
N THR A 114 4.36 7.44 7.58
CA THR A 114 3.63 8.41 8.40
C THR A 114 2.82 9.41 7.56
N TYR A 115 2.85 9.28 6.22
CA TYR A 115 2.18 10.20 5.31
C TYR A 115 0.65 10.22 5.57
N PRO A 116 0.04 11.39 5.83
CA PRO A 116 -1.36 11.48 6.24
C PRO A 116 -2.34 10.90 5.20
N GLN A 117 -2.04 11.06 3.90
CA GLN A 117 -2.88 10.58 2.80
C GLN A 117 -2.43 9.21 2.25
N LYS A 118 -1.69 8.40 3.02
CA LYS A 118 -1.19 7.10 2.56
C LYS A 118 -2.27 6.13 2.07
N ALA A 119 -3.47 6.19 2.65
CA ALA A 119 -4.61 5.39 2.20
C ALA A 119 -5.03 5.74 0.76
N LEU A 120 -4.98 7.03 0.42
CA LEU A 120 -5.29 7.53 -0.92
C LEU A 120 -4.26 7.06 -1.95
N GLU A 121 -2.97 7.15 -1.62
CA GLU A 121 -1.90 6.68 -2.53
C GLU A 121 -1.92 5.15 -2.71
N ALA A 122 -2.15 4.41 -1.63
CA ALA A 122 -2.35 2.96 -1.69
C ALA A 122 -3.53 2.60 -2.61
N ARG A 123 -4.66 3.31 -2.49
CA ARG A 123 -5.85 3.14 -3.33
C ARG A 123 -5.57 3.49 -4.79
N ARG A 124 -4.88 4.60 -5.04
CA ARG A 124 -4.51 5.07 -6.39
C ARG A 124 -3.70 4.01 -7.13
N LEU A 125 -2.74 3.36 -6.48
CA LEU A 125 -1.94 2.29 -7.08
C LEU A 125 -2.78 1.02 -7.37
N LEU A 126 -3.73 0.67 -6.50
CA LEU A 126 -4.65 -0.44 -6.76
C LEU A 126 -5.55 -0.14 -7.98
N GLU A 127 -6.09 1.08 -8.08
CA GLU A 127 -6.90 1.50 -9.23
C GLU A 127 -6.08 1.51 -10.53
N GLU A 128 -4.82 1.91 -10.47
CA GLU A 128 -3.88 1.83 -11.60
C GLU A 128 -3.72 0.39 -12.09
N MET A 129 -3.56 -0.59 -11.18
CA MET A 129 -3.52 -2.01 -11.53
C MET A 129 -4.84 -2.48 -12.17
N ILE A 130 -5.99 -2.09 -11.61
CA ILE A 130 -7.32 -2.48 -12.13
C ILE A 130 -7.57 -1.87 -13.52
N ASN A 131 -7.19 -0.61 -13.73
CA ASN A 131 -7.36 0.09 -15.00
C ASN A 131 -6.43 -0.48 -16.08
N ALA A 132 -5.22 -0.90 -15.70
CA ALA A 132 -4.29 -1.59 -16.60
C ALA A 132 -4.88 -2.92 -17.14
N ILE A 133 -5.66 -3.64 -16.33
CA ILE A 133 -6.37 -4.86 -16.77
C ILE A 133 -7.46 -4.52 -17.79
N ASN A 134 -8.33 -3.56 -17.47
CA ASN A 134 -9.46 -3.20 -18.32
C ASN A 134 -9.00 -2.66 -19.68
N SER A 135 -7.92 -1.87 -19.69
CA SER A 135 -7.36 -1.30 -20.92
C SER A 135 -6.63 -2.31 -21.80
N GLN A 136 -6.14 -3.43 -21.24
CA GLN A 136 -5.57 -4.54 -22.03
C GLN A 136 -6.67 -5.44 -22.62
N TYR A 137 -7.76 -5.67 -21.87
CA TYR A 137 -8.88 -6.49 -22.33
C TYR A 137 -9.60 -5.89 -23.56
N ASN A 138 -9.71 -4.56 -23.62
CA ASN A 138 -10.34 -3.86 -24.76
C ASN A 138 -9.48 -3.81 -26.03
N LYS A 139 -8.23 -4.30 -26.01
CA LYS A 139 -7.31 -4.28 -27.16
C LYS A 139 -7.15 -5.64 -27.85
N SER A 140 -7.71 -6.71 -27.27
CA SER A 140 -7.55 -8.08 -27.77
C SER A 140 -8.63 -8.52 -28.77
N ASP A 141 -9.64 -7.70 -29.07
CA ASP A 141 -10.76 -8.08 -29.95
C ASP A 141 -10.48 -7.90 -31.47
N ASP A 142 -9.32 -7.35 -31.89
CA ASP A 142 -9.11 -6.95 -33.30
C ASP A 142 -7.87 -7.53 -34.04
N HIS A 143 -7.11 -8.50 -33.50
CA HIS A 143 -6.04 -9.13 -34.27
C HIS A 143 -5.78 -10.61 -33.93
N ASP A 144 -6.22 -11.50 -34.83
CA ASP A 144 -6.04 -12.96 -34.81
C ASP A 144 -4.62 -13.45 -35.16
N ASP A 145 -3.66 -12.56 -35.43
CA ASP A 145 -2.37 -12.95 -36.01
C ASP A 145 -1.17 -12.39 -35.22
N ALA A 146 -0.90 -12.92 -34.02
CA ALA A 146 0.44 -12.86 -33.43
C ALA A 146 0.64 -13.92 -32.37
N GLU A 147 1.60 -14.82 -32.62
CA GLU A 147 2.13 -15.77 -31.65
C GLU A 147 2.46 -15.11 -30.30
N GLY A 148 1.59 -15.34 -29.31
CA GLY A 148 2.03 -15.82 -27.99
C GLY A 148 2.97 -14.93 -27.19
N LYS A 149 2.72 -13.62 -27.10
CA LYS A 149 3.11 -12.85 -25.90
C LYS A 149 1.87 -12.51 -25.11
N SER A 150 1.41 -13.48 -24.33
CA SER A 150 0.59 -13.21 -23.15
C SER A 150 1.48 -12.38 -22.21
N PHE A 151 1.48 -11.06 -22.41
CA PHE A 151 1.96 -10.15 -21.39
C PHE A 151 1.09 -10.40 -20.17
N GLY A 152 1.68 -10.99 -19.13
CA GLY A 152 0.93 -11.48 -17.98
C GLY A 152 0.11 -10.35 -17.39
N LEU A 153 -1.21 -10.42 -17.52
CA LEU A 153 -2.13 -9.50 -16.87
C LEU A 153 -1.77 -9.44 -15.38
N ILE A 154 -1.31 -8.29 -14.90
CA ILE A 154 -1.00 -8.09 -13.49
C ILE A 154 -2.33 -7.90 -12.76
N LYS A 155 -2.94 -8.99 -12.32
CA LYS A 155 -4.19 -8.96 -11.57
C LYS A 155 -3.91 -8.79 -10.07
N PRO A 156 -4.52 -7.79 -9.40
CA PRO A 156 -4.54 -7.72 -7.94
C PRO A 156 -5.02 -9.02 -7.31
N ASP A 157 -4.35 -9.45 -6.25
CA ASP A 157 -4.72 -10.62 -5.45
C ASP A 157 -5.13 -10.19 -4.04
N ILE A 158 -5.48 -11.18 -3.21
CA ILE A 158 -5.87 -10.93 -1.82
C ILE A 158 -4.80 -10.14 -1.03
N VAL A 159 -3.51 -10.34 -1.35
CA VAL A 159 -2.41 -9.61 -0.71
C VAL A 159 -2.44 -8.15 -1.13
N THR A 160 -2.68 -7.84 -2.41
CA THR A 160 -2.81 -6.45 -2.89
C THR A 160 -3.91 -5.71 -2.12
N TYR A 161 -5.11 -6.29 -2.04
CA TYR A 161 -6.24 -5.65 -1.33
C TYR A 161 -5.97 -5.53 0.17
N ASN A 162 -5.49 -6.59 0.83
CA ASN A 162 -5.17 -6.54 2.26
C ASN A 162 -4.08 -5.50 2.58
N THR A 163 -3.14 -5.27 1.66
CA THR A 163 -2.10 -4.24 1.84
C THR A 163 -2.70 -2.82 1.78
N VAL A 164 -3.66 -2.57 0.88
CA VAL A 164 -4.41 -1.29 0.85
C VAL A 164 -5.24 -1.10 2.12
N LEU A 165 -5.91 -2.15 2.60
CA LEU A 165 -6.67 -2.10 3.85
C LEU A 165 -5.78 -1.80 5.05
N ASN A 166 -4.55 -2.34 5.07
CA ASN A 166 -3.57 -2.03 6.11
C ASN A 166 -3.11 -0.57 6.05
N ALA A 167 -2.97 0.02 4.85
CA ALA A 167 -2.71 1.45 4.71
C ALA A 167 -3.84 2.29 5.32
N CYS A 168 -5.10 1.90 5.10
CA CYS A 168 -6.25 2.56 5.69
C CYS A 168 -6.28 2.43 7.21
N ALA A 169 -6.12 1.21 7.74
CA ALA A 169 -6.18 0.93 9.18
C ALA A 169 -5.08 1.64 9.98
N SER A 170 -3.97 1.98 9.34
CA SER A 170 -2.85 2.70 9.95
C SER A 170 -2.89 4.22 9.74
N SER A 171 -3.94 4.77 9.11
CA SER A 171 -4.15 6.22 8.93
C SER A 171 -4.66 6.91 10.19
N THR A 172 -4.06 6.59 11.35
CA THR A 172 -4.58 6.96 12.69
C THR A 172 -4.10 8.31 13.19
N GLY A 173 -3.85 9.27 12.30
CA GLY A 173 -3.59 10.66 12.68
C GLY A 173 -2.29 10.86 13.45
N THR A 174 -1.22 11.18 12.73
CA THR A 174 -0.13 11.94 13.34
C THR A 174 0.34 12.96 12.32
N MET A 175 -0.49 13.99 12.11
CA MET A 175 -0.02 15.23 11.50
C MET A 175 0.72 16.04 12.57
N ALA A 176 1.83 15.51 13.10
CA ALA A 176 2.71 16.27 13.97
C ALA A 176 3.66 17.12 13.10
N GLY A 177 3.10 17.99 12.27
CA GLY A 177 3.87 18.97 11.52
C GLY A 177 4.18 20.18 12.41
N PRO A 178 5.44 20.63 12.52
CA PRO A 178 5.75 21.82 13.27
C PRO A 178 5.26 23.06 12.48
N GLY A 179 4.14 23.64 12.89
CA GLY A 179 3.81 25.03 12.52
C GLY A 179 2.54 25.30 11.71
N LYS A 180 1.50 24.47 11.82
CA LYS A 180 0.15 24.83 11.33
C LYS A 180 -0.81 25.23 12.46
N SER A 181 -1.99 25.66 12.02
CA SER A 181 -2.91 26.60 12.62
C SER A 181 -3.67 26.10 13.85
N ASN A 182 -4.69 26.85 14.27
CA ASN A 182 -5.57 26.56 15.39
C ASN A 182 -5.91 25.07 15.54
N LYS A 183 -5.71 24.49 16.74
CA LYS A 183 -5.98 23.08 17.09
C LYS A 183 -7.29 22.50 16.52
N ARG A 184 -8.32 23.34 16.39
CA ARG A 184 -9.61 22.93 15.84
C ARG A 184 -9.57 22.56 14.35
N GLU A 185 -8.77 23.26 13.55
CA GLU A 185 -8.60 23.00 12.11
C GLU A 185 -7.84 21.68 11.90
N GLU A 186 -6.80 21.43 12.71
CA GLU A 186 -6.04 20.17 12.67
C GLU A 186 -6.93 18.96 13.01
N GLU A 187 -7.75 19.08 14.06
CA GLU A 187 -8.72 18.03 14.43
C GLU A 187 -9.79 17.81 13.34
N GLU A 188 -10.14 18.83 12.56
CA GLU A 188 -11.10 18.72 11.46
C GLU A 188 -10.47 18.03 10.24
N GLU A 189 -9.27 18.44 9.86
CA GLU A 189 -8.51 17.80 8.78
C GLU A 189 -8.19 16.33 9.09
N GLU A 190 -7.83 16.02 10.34
CA GLU A 190 -7.60 14.65 10.77
C GLU A 190 -8.87 13.79 10.66
N ARG A 191 -10.04 14.31 11.07
CA ARG A 191 -11.32 13.62 10.92
C ARG A 191 -11.68 13.39 9.45
N ASP A 192 -11.42 14.36 8.59
CA ASP A 192 -11.68 14.23 7.14
C ASP A 192 -10.80 13.14 6.53
N LEU A 193 -9.52 13.08 6.91
CA LEU A 193 -8.59 12.02 6.49
C LEU A 193 -9.01 10.64 7.01
N GLN A 194 -9.42 10.53 8.27
CA GLN A 194 -9.91 9.28 8.86
C GLN A 194 -11.19 8.79 8.15
N SER A 195 -12.12 9.71 7.88
CA SER A 195 -13.34 9.44 7.13
C SER A 195 -13.04 8.95 5.71
N ALA A 196 -12.13 9.63 5.00
CA ALA A 196 -11.69 9.20 3.67
C ALA A 196 -11.03 7.81 3.70
N ALA A 197 -10.14 7.54 4.66
CA ALA A 197 -9.50 6.24 4.82
C ALA A 197 -10.52 5.13 5.11
N PHE A 198 -11.55 5.40 5.93
CA PHE A 198 -12.61 4.46 6.23
C PHE A 198 -13.46 4.14 4.99
N HIS A 199 -13.82 5.17 4.22
CA HIS A 199 -14.54 4.99 2.96
C HIS A 199 -13.73 4.16 1.95
N ILE A 200 -12.44 4.45 1.79
CA ILE A 200 -11.54 3.68 0.93
C ILE A 200 -11.48 2.21 1.38
N ALA A 201 -11.42 1.95 2.70
CA ALA A 201 -11.40 0.58 3.22
C ALA A 201 -12.68 -0.20 2.86
N MET A 202 -13.85 0.43 3.00
CA MET A 202 -15.14 -0.20 2.65
C MET A 202 -15.29 -0.41 1.14
N GLU A 203 -14.85 0.56 0.32
CA GLU A 203 -14.84 0.44 -1.13
C GLU A 203 -13.90 -0.70 -1.59
N THR A 204 -12.74 -0.81 -0.95
CA THR A 204 -11.75 -1.87 -1.22
C THR A 204 -12.33 -3.25 -0.92
N LEU A 205 -13.08 -3.43 0.17
CA LEU A 205 -13.83 -4.69 0.43
C LEU A 205 -14.90 -4.94 -0.64
N GLY A 206 -15.61 -3.90 -1.07
CA GLY A 206 -16.59 -3.98 -2.15
C GLY A 206 -15.97 -4.43 -3.48
N ASP A 207 -14.80 -3.90 -3.81
CA ASP A 207 -14.04 -4.28 -5.00
C ASP A 207 -13.54 -5.72 -4.93
N MET A 208 -13.08 -6.20 -3.77
CA MET A 208 -12.72 -7.62 -3.60
C MET A 208 -13.89 -8.51 -4.04
N LYS A 209 -15.10 -8.24 -3.53
CA LYS A 209 -16.31 -8.98 -3.89
C LYS A 209 -16.64 -8.83 -5.39
N LYS A 210 -16.57 -7.61 -5.93
CA LYS A 210 -16.81 -7.31 -7.36
C LYS A 210 -15.87 -8.08 -8.29
N TYR A 211 -14.58 -8.15 -7.96
CA TYR A 211 -13.56 -8.83 -8.76
C TYR A 211 -13.40 -10.32 -8.41
N SER A 212 -14.35 -10.87 -7.64
CA SER A 212 -14.41 -12.28 -7.23
C SER A 212 -13.16 -12.73 -6.47
N ILE A 213 -12.65 -11.86 -5.60
CA ILE A 213 -11.57 -12.13 -4.66
C ILE A 213 -12.22 -12.31 -3.29
N SER A 214 -12.17 -13.53 -2.78
CA SER A 214 -12.75 -13.86 -1.48
C SER A 214 -11.96 -13.18 -0.36
N PRO A 215 -12.61 -12.35 0.48
CA PRO A 215 -12.03 -11.89 1.74
C PRO A 215 -11.60 -13.05 2.62
N ASP A 216 -10.61 -12.83 3.49
CA ASP A 216 -10.19 -13.79 4.50
C ASP A 216 -10.20 -13.19 5.92
N HIS A 217 -9.76 -13.98 6.89
CA HIS A 217 -9.59 -13.54 8.27
C HIS A 217 -8.62 -12.34 8.41
N VAL A 218 -7.64 -12.18 7.51
CA VAL A 218 -6.75 -11.01 7.52
C VAL A 218 -7.51 -9.78 7.03
N THR A 219 -8.32 -9.91 5.97
CA THR A 219 -9.19 -8.84 5.45
C THR A 219 -10.11 -8.32 6.56
N TYR A 220 -10.90 -9.20 7.17
CA TYR A 220 -11.86 -8.80 8.21
C TYR A 220 -11.17 -8.30 9.48
N GLY A 221 -10.09 -8.96 9.92
CA GLY A 221 -9.32 -8.53 11.08
C GLY A 221 -8.74 -7.12 10.89
N THR A 222 -8.29 -6.79 9.68
CA THR A 222 -7.76 -5.46 9.34
C THR A 222 -8.88 -4.40 9.32
N LEU A 223 -10.04 -4.72 8.76
CA LEU A 223 -11.19 -3.82 8.74
C LEU A 223 -11.76 -3.54 10.13
N LEU A 224 -11.82 -4.55 11.01
CA LEU A 224 -12.23 -4.36 12.40
C LEU A 224 -11.28 -3.42 13.15
N LYS A 225 -9.97 -3.57 12.93
CA LYS A 225 -8.97 -2.62 13.46
C LYS A 225 -9.16 -1.23 12.87
N ALA A 226 -9.45 -1.12 11.58
CA ALA A 226 -9.75 0.15 10.93
C ALA A 226 -10.99 0.84 11.55
N CYS A 227 -12.05 0.11 11.88
CA CYS A 227 -13.21 0.68 12.59
C CYS A 227 -12.82 1.28 13.95
N LYS A 228 -11.95 0.61 14.70
CA LYS A 228 -11.48 1.12 15.99
C LYS A 228 -10.63 2.38 15.85
N ALA A 229 -9.80 2.40 14.80
CA ALA A 229 -8.82 3.43 14.52
C ALA A 229 -9.41 4.70 13.88
N LEU A 230 -10.35 4.56 12.95
CA LEU A 230 -10.81 5.63 12.05
C LEU A 230 -12.18 6.19 12.44
N LEU A 231 -12.96 5.49 13.26
CA LEU A 231 -14.28 5.93 13.68
C LEU A 231 -14.26 6.45 15.13
N PRO A 232 -15.12 7.43 15.48
CA PRO A 232 -15.17 7.96 16.83
C PRO A 232 -15.42 6.84 17.85
N SER A 233 -14.53 6.72 18.84
CA SER A 233 -14.58 5.66 19.84
C SER A 233 -15.88 5.68 20.63
N GLY A 234 -16.55 4.52 20.71
CA GLY A 234 -17.80 4.37 21.45
C GLY A 234 -19.02 4.99 20.76
N SER A 235 -18.88 5.44 19.51
CA SER A 235 -20.02 5.87 18.70
C SER A 235 -20.90 4.69 18.30
N VAL A 236 -22.18 4.98 18.05
CA VAL A 236 -23.15 4.01 17.51
C VAL A 236 -22.68 3.51 16.15
N GLU A 237 -22.18 4.41 15.30
CA GLU A 237 -21.64 4.07 13.98
C GLU A 237 -20.49 3.06 14.07
N GLN A 238 -19.56 3.25 15.00
CA GLN A 238 -18.47 2.28 15.21
C GLN A 238 -18.99 0.90 15.62
N ALA A 239 -19.96 0.85 16.52
CA ALA A 239 -20.54 -0.42 16.96
C ALA A 239 -21.30 -1.13 15.83
N GLU A 240 -22.08 -0.40 15.04
CA GLU A 240 -22.83 -0.94 13.89
C GLU A 240 -21.90 -1.52 12.82
N TRP A 241 -20.80 -0.83 12.50
CA TRP A 241 -19.83 -1.32 11.53
C TRP A 241 -19.05 -2.54 12.03
N ILE A 242 -18.64 -2.56 13.30
CA ILE A 242 -17.99 -3.73 13.91
C ILE A 242 -18.92 -4.95 13.86
N GLU A 243 -20.18 -4.81 14.28
CA GLU A 243 -21.18 -5.88 14.22
C GLU A 243 -21.41 -6.37 12.79
N ARG A 244 -21.56 -5.44 11.84
CA ARG A 244 -21.76 -5.76 10.43
C ARG A 244 -20.60 -6.54 9.85
N LEU A 245 -19.37 -6.07 10.03
CA LEU A 245 -18.17 -6.72 9.48
C LEU A 245 -17.95 -8.09 10.11
N PHE A 246 -18.23 -8.25 11.41
CA PHE A 246 -18.14 -9.54 12.07
C PHE A 246 -19.19 -10.53 11.53
N CYS A 247 -20.44 -10.08 11.35
CA CYS A 247 -21.48 -10.88 10.71
C CYS A 247 -21.15 -11.25 9.26
N GLU A 248 -20.53 -10.35 8.50
CA GLU A 248 -20.04 -10.65 7.15
C GLU A 248 -18.89 -11.67 7.19
N CYS A 249 -17.95 -11.55 8.13
CA CYS A 249 -16.87 -12.51 8.36
C CYS A 249 -17.40 -13.92 8.67
N PHE A 250 -18.49 -14.02 9.45
CA PHE A 250 -19.20 -15.26 9.72
C PHE A 250 -19.80 -15.86 8.45
N LYS A 251 -20.50 -15.06 7.64
CA LYS A 251 -21.12 -15.51 6.38
C LYS A 251 -20.09 -16.00 5.36
N ASP A 252 -18.92 -15.36 5.34
CA ASP A 252 -17.83 -15.71 4.45
C ASP A 252 -16.97 -16.87 5.01
N ASN A 253 -17.38 -17.51 6.12
CA ASN A 253 -16.68 -18.62 6.79
C ASN A 253 -15.22 -18.30 7.16
N CYS A 254 -14.96 -17.04 7.52
CA CYS A 254 -13.63 -16.53 7.85
C CYS A 254 -13.39 -16.40 9.36
N LEU A 255 -14.35 -16.78 10.20
CA LEU A 255 -14.18 -16.74 11.66
C LEU A 255 -13.14 -17.77 12.13
N ASN A 256 -12.20 -17.30 12.94
CA ASN A 256 -11.26 -18.10 13.69
C ASN A 256 -10.92 -17.40 15.02
N ASP A 257 -10.10 -18.04 15.86
CA ASP A 257 -9.72 -17.50 17.17
C ASP A 257 -9.07 -16.11 17.07
N THR A 258 -8.34 -15.83 16.00
CA THR A 258 -7.72 -14.51 15.76
C THR A 258 -8.78 -13.42 15.60
N ILE A 259 -9.87 -13.68 14.87
CA ILE A 259 -10.96 -12.71 14.70
C ILE A 259 -11.68 -12.45 16.03
N TRP A 260 -11.87 -13.48 16.85
CA TRP A 260 -12.44 -13.32 18.20
C TRP A 260 -11.55 -12.46 19.11
N GLN A 261 -10.25 -12.71 19.11
CA GLN A 261 -9.27 -11.89 19.85
C GLN A 261 -9.29 -10.44 19.37
N ILE A 262 -9.39 -10.21 18.04
CA ILE A 262 -9.51 -8.84 17.52
C ILE A 262 -10.82 -8.21 18.00
N LEU A 263 -11.94 -8.94 17.97
CA LEU A 263 -13.23 -8.42 18.46
C LEU A 263 -13.15 -7.99 19.93
N GLU A 264 -12.50 -8.76 20.79
CA GLU A 264 -12.29 -8.41 22.21
C GLU A 264 -11.52 -7.09 22.39
N THR A 265 -10.63 -6.75 21.45
CA THR A 265 -9.86 -5.50 21.51
C THR A 265 -10.60 -4.29 20.94
N VAL A 266 -11.50 -4.50 19.97
CA VAL A 266 -12.15 -3.38 19.24
C VAL A 266 -13.57 -3.08 19.73
N ALA A 267 -14.30 -4.08 20.23
CA ALA A 267 -15.69 -3.94 20.67
C ALA A 267 -15.79 -3.53 22.14
N SER A 268 -16.89 -2.85 22.50
CA SER A 268 -17.25 -2.69 23.91
C SER A 268 -17.73 -4.03 24.51
N PRO A 269 -17.67 -4.22 25.84
CA PRO A 269 -18.17 -5.44 26.47
C PRO A 269 -19.64 -5.74 26.13
N GLU A 270 -20.48 -4.72 26.02
CA GLU A 270 -21.89 -4.85 25.66
C GLU A 270 -22.06 -5.34 24.22
N LEU A 271 -21.27 -4.78 23.30
CA LEU A 271 -21.28 -5.17 21.89
C LEU A 271 -20.75 -6.60 21.70
N TYR A 272 -19.68 -6.95 22.39
CA TYR A 272 -19.11 -8.30 22.36
C TYR A 272 -20.16 -9.33 22.78
N LEU A 273 -20.80 -9.11 23.93
CA LEU A 273 -21.86 -10.00 24.42
C LEU A 273 -23.05 -10.08 23.47
N LYS A 274 -23.42 -8.97 22.82
CA LYS A 274 -24.47 -8.95 21.80
C LYS A 274 -24.12 -9.87 20.63
N ILE A 275 -22.92 -9.72 20.07
CA ILE A 275 -22.43 -10.52 18.92
C ILE A 275 -22.29 -11.99 19.30
N GLU A 276 -21.72 -12.28 20.47
CA GLU A 276 -21.56 -13.64 20.97
C GLU A 276 -22.92 -14.36 21.12
N ASN A 277 -23.92 -13.68 21.68
CA ASN A 277 -25.26 -14.24 21.84
C ASN A 277 -25.99 -14.45 20.50
N GLN A 278 -25.74 -13.62 19.48
CA GLN A 278 -26.33 -13.78 18.15
C GLN A 278 -25.81 -15.02 17.41
N LEU A 279 -24.55 -15.41 17.66
CA LEU A 279 -23.89 -16.51 16.94
C LEU A 279 -23.95 -17.86 17.66
N ARG A 280 -24.37 -17.89 18.94
CA ARG A 280 -24.59 -19.11 19.72
C ARG A 280 -25.96 -19.79 19.45
N ILE A 281 -26.61 -19.50 18.32
CA ILE A 281 -27.88 -20.10 17.88
C ILE A 281 -27.60 -21.15 16.80
#